data_AF-A0A940PMJ1-F1
#
_entry.id   AF-A0A940PMJ1-F1
#
_cell.length_a   1.000
_cell.length_b   1.000
_cell.length_c   1.000
_cell.angle_alpha   90.00
_cell.angle_beta   90.00
_cell.angle_gamma   90.00
#
_symmetry.space_group_name_H-M   'P 1'
#
loop_
_entity.id
_entity.type
_entity.pdbx_description
1 polymer ?
#
loop_
_entity_poly.entity_id
_entity_poly.type
_entity_poly.pdbx_seq_one_letter_code
_entity_poly.pdbx_strand_id
1 'polypeptide(L)' 'MASSFGTYPITNERNVVKVDKDVELALLGPLGCNIQTGSGTVLNKLKPSFGSSIAIYGTGAVGLSAIMAAKLAGCKK' A
#
# COMPACT_ATOMS: atom_id res chain seq x y z
N MET A 1 -14.55 4.48 -3.98
CA MET A 1 -14.89 3.10 -4.38
C MET A 1 -15.21 3.09 -5.86
N ALA A 2 -14.50 2.31 -6.67
CA ALA A 2 -14.79 2.11 -8.09
C ALA A 2 -14.81 0.61 -8.37
N SER A 3 -15.71 0.15 -9.24
CA SER A 3 -15.71 -1.24 -9.70
C SER A 3 -14.75 -1.37 -10.87
N SER A 4 -13.64 -2.09 -10.68
CA SER A 4 -12.54 -2.14 -11.66
C SER A 4 -12.65 -3.29 -12.68
N PHE A 5 -13.62 -4.19 -12.57
CA PHE A 5 -13.84 -5.30 -13.51
C PHE A 5 -14.71 -4.89 -14.72
N GLY A 6 -14.40 -3.75 -15.32
CA GLY A 6 -15.07 -3.24 -16.51
C GLY A 6 -14.15 -2.32 -17.31
N THR A 7 -14.35 -2.25 -18.63
CA THR A 7 -13.51 -1.42 -19.52
C THR A 7 -13.61 0.08 -19.21
N TYR A 8 -14.78 0.52 -18.72
CA TYR A 8 -15.05 1.91 -18.35
C TYR A 8 -15.66 1.99 -16.95
N PRO A 9 -14.85 2.23 -15.90
CA PRO A 9 -15.37 2.40 -14.55
C PRO A 9 -15.82 3.85 -14.31
N ILE A 10 -16.97 4.03 -13.66
CA ILE A 10 -17.38 5.33 -13.12
C ILE A 10 -16.95 5.42 -11.66
N THR A 11 -16.31 6.53 -11.29
CA THR A 11 -15.92 6.79 -9.91
C THR A 11 -16.07 8.25 -9.54
N ASN A 12 -16.09 8.52 -8.25
CA ASN A 12 -16.07 9.88 -7.74
C ASN A 12 -14.68 10.50 -7.92
N GLU A 13 -14.61 11.77 -8.28
CA GLU A 13 -13.37 12.54 -8.47
C GLU A 13 -12.41 12.40 -7.28
N ARG A 14 -12.92 12.36 -6.05
CA ARG A 14 -12.12 12.22 -4.82
C ARG A 14 -11.39 10.88 -4.69
N ASN A 15 -11.74 9.89 -5.51
CA ASN A 15 -11.10 8.57 -5.54
C ASN A 15 -10.11 8.43 -6.70
N VAL A 16 -9.86 9.49 -7.47
CA VAL A 16 -8.95 9.48 -8.62
C VAL A 16 -7.66 10.21 -8.22
N VAL A 17 -6.52 9.57 -8.48
CA VAL A 17 -5.20 10.18 -8.30
C VAL A 17 -4.51 10.24 -9.65
N LYS A 18 -4.05 11.43 -10.02
CA LYS A 18 -3.27 11.63 -11.24
C LYS A 18 -1.88 11.02 -11.05
N VAL A 19 -1.47 10.17 -11.99
CA VAL A 19 -0.14 9.55 -12.04
C VAL A 19 0.64 10.06 -13.26
N ASP A 20 1.94 9.82 -13.27
CA ASP A 20 2.78 10.12 -14.44
C ASP A 20 2.31 9.32 -15.68
N LYS A 21 2.58 9.82 -16.87
CA LYS A 21 2.30 9.10 -18.12
C LYS A 21 3.38 8.05 -18.43
N ASP A 22 4.58 8.21 -17.86
CA ASP A 22 5.72 7.34 -18.14
C ASP A 22 5.73 6.07 -17.26
N VAL A 23 4.81 5.95 -16.29
CA VAL A 23 4.71 4.77 -15.43
C VAL A 23 3.84 3.67 -16.04
N GLU A 24 4.25 2.42 -15.85
CA GLU A 24 3.49 1.27 -16.31
C GLU A 24 2.21 1.08 -15.47
N LEU A 25 1.04 1.27 -16.10
CA LEU A 25 -0.26 1.20 -15.42
C LEU A 25 -0.52 -0.14 -14.73
N ALA A 26 0.02 -1.25 -15.27
CA ALA A 26 -0.16 -2.58 -14.70
C ALA A 26 0.43 -2.71 -13.29
N LEU A 27 1.49 -1.96 -12.98
CA LEU A 27 2.13 -1.95 -11.66
C LEU A 27 1.38 -1.07 -10.64
N LEU A 28 0.54 -0.15 -11.10
CA LEU A 28 -0.18 0.78 -10.24
C LEU A 28 -1.41 0.16 -9.58
N GLY A 29 -2.00 -0.87 -10.18
CA GLY A 29 -3.22 -1.51 -9.66
C GLY A 29 -3.13 -1.91 -8.17
N PRO A 30 -2.06 -2.62 -7.74
CA PRO A 30 -1.87 -2.99 -6.33
C PRO A 30 -1.67 -1.81 -5.37
N LEU A 31 -1.25 -0.63 -5.85
CA LEU A 31 -0.97 0.54 -5.00
C LEU A 31 -2.23 1.07 -4.33
N GLY A 32 -3.38 1.08 -5.01
CA GLY A 32 -4.62 1.67 -4.49
C GLY A 32 -5.37 0.84 -3.43
N CYS A 33 -4.85 -0.34 -3.07
CA CYS A 33 -5.48 -1.20 -2.07
C CYS A 33 -4.44 -1.84 -1.15
N ASN A 34 -3.87 -2.98 -1.55
CA ASN A 34 -3.07 -3.82 -0.65
C ASN A 34 -1.77 -3.15 -0.19
N ILE A 35 -1.06 -2.50 -1.11
CA ILE A 35 0.23 -1.88 -0.79
C ILE A 35 0.01 -0.66 0.10
N GLN A 36 -0.93 0.23 -0.25
CA GLN A 36 -1.27 1.38 0.57
C GLN A 36 -1.78 0.96 1.96
N THR A 37 -2.56 -0.12 2.05
CA THR A 37 -3.05 -0.63 3.34
C THR A 37 -1.91 -1.17 4.20
N GLY A 38 -1.07 -2.04 3.64
CA GLY A 38 0.04 -2.67 4.39
C GLY A 38 1.08 -1.65 4.84
N SER A 39 1.57 -0.82 3.90
CA SER A 39 2.54 0.23 4.20
C SER A 39 1.97 1.32 5.09
N GLY A 40 0.73 1.76 4.85
CA GLY A 40 0.06 2.76 5.66
C GLY A 40 -0.22 2.29 7.09
N THR A 41 -0.47 1.00 7.29
CA THR A 41 -0.60 0.43 8.64
C THR A 41 0.67 0.67 9.46
N VAL A 42 1.85 0.44 8.86
CA VAL A 42 3.13 0.66 9.55
C VAL A 42 3.46 2.15 9.67
N LEU A 43 3.43 2.88 8.56
CA LEU A 43 3.94 4.25 8.48
C LEU A 43 2.98 5.28 9.07
N ASN A 44 1.67 5.08 8.92
CA ASN A 44 0.67 6.06 9.33
C ASN A 44 -0.02 5.70 10.63
N LYS A 45 -0.27 4.41 10.89
CA LYS A 45 -1.01 3.99 12.09
C LYS A 45 -0.11 3.56 13.23
N LEU A 46 0.79 2.61 13.00
CA LEU A 46 1.65 2.05 14.04
C LEU A 46 2.76 3.02 14.44
N LYS A 47 3.38 3.69 13.47
CA LYS A 47 4.50 4.64 13.67
C LYS A 47 5.55 4.09 14.65
N PRO A 48 6.16 2.94 14.35
CA PRO A 48 7.10 2.30 15.25
C PRO A 48 8.32 3.19 15.48
N SER A 49 8.85 3.19 16.71
CA SER A 49 10.12 3.83 17.02
C SER A 49 11.27 3.13 16.30
N PHE A 50 12.31 3.87 15.95
CA PHE A 50 13.50 3.30 15.34
C PHE A 50 14.09 2.18 16.24
N GLY A 51 14.43 1.04 15.63
CA GLY A 51 14.97 -0.11 16.35
C GLY A 51 13.95 -0.98 17.08
N SER A 52 12.65 -0.64 17.03
CA SER A 52 11.60 -1.50 17.58
C SER A 52 11.34 -2.72 16.69
N SER A 53 10.76 -3.77 17.28
CA SER A 53 10.35 -4.99 16.59
C SER A 53 8.83 -5.05 16.43
N ILE A 54 8.37 -5.55 15.29
CA ILE A 54 6.94 -5.72 15.01
C ILE A 54 6.67 -7.13 14.46
N ALA A 55 5.54 -7.73 14.86
CA ALA A 55 5.10 -9.02 14.35
C ALA A 55 4.02 -8.82 13.28
N ILE A 56 4.21 -9.45 12.12
CA ILE A 56 3.25 -9.42 11.01
C ILE A 56 2.74 -10.84 10.80
N TYR A 57 1.43 -11.02 10.96
CA TYR A 57 0.78 -12.31 10.77
C TYR A 57 0.20 -12.38 9.35
N GLY A 58 0.74 -13.30 8.55
CA GLY A 58 0.36 -13.51 7.15
C GLY A 58 1.29 -12.80 6.16
N THR A 59 1.68 -13.53 5.11
CA THR A 59 2.65 -13.09 4.09
C THR A 59 2.00 -12.93 2.71
N GLY A 60 0.75 -12.46 2.68
CA GLY A 60 0.07 -12.04 1.45
C GLY A 60 0.50 -10.64 0.99
N ALA A 61 -0.17 -10.08 -0.02
CA ALA A 61 0.18 -8.77 -0.59
C ALA A 61 0.24 -7.63 0.45
N VAL A 62 -0.72 -7.58 1.38
CA VAL A 62 -0.74 -6.58 2.47
C VAL A 62 0.41 -6.81 3.44
N GLY A 63 0.64 -8.07 3.86
CA GLY A 63 1.67 -8.43 4.84
C GLY A 63 3.09 -8.16 4.34
N LEU A 64 3.39 -8.53 3.10
CA LEU A 64 4.69 -8.23 2.48
C LEU A 64 4.91 -6.72 2.35
N SER A 65 3.87 -5.97 2.01
CA SER A 65 3.93 -4.50 1.96
C SER A 65 4.20 -3.88 3.33
N ALA A 66 3.62 -4.44 4.39
CA ALA A 66 3.91 -4.04 5.76
C ALA A 66 5.35 -4.40 6.16
N ILE A 67 5.88 -5.57 5.79
CA ILE A 67 7.28 -5.96 6.06
C ILE A 67 8.25 -4.97 5.41
N MET A 68 8.02 -4.62 4.13
CA MET A 68 8.84 -3.64 3.42
C MET A 68 8.80 -2.27 4.11
N ALA A 69 7.60 -1.82 4.50
CA ALA A 69 7.43 -0.56 5.21
C ALA A 69 8.08 -0.57 6.61
N ALA A 70 8.05 -1.70 7.32
CA ALA A 70 8.70 -1.86 8.61
C ALA A 70 10.23 -1.71 8.50
N LYS A 71 10.81 -2.31 7.46
CA LYS A 71 12.23 -2.14 7.17
C LYS A 71 12.57 -0.68 6.89
N LEU A 72 11.74 0.03 6.11
CA LEU A 72 11.91 1.46 5.83
C LEU A 72 11.76 2.34 7.08
N ALA A 73 10.87 1.97 8.00
CA ALA A 73 10.67 2.65 9.28
C ALA A 73 11.81 2.39 10.30
N GLY A 74 12.79 1.54 9.95
CA GLY A 74 13.92 1.22 10.82
C GLY A 74 13.59 0.20 11.91
N CYS A 75 12.54 -0.60 11.73
CA CYS A 75 12.28 -1.73 12.62
C CYS A 75 13.37 -2.79 12.49
N LYS A 76 13.68 -3.46 13.61
CA LYS A 76 14.58 -4.62 13.66
C LYS A 76 13.79 -5.91 13.88
N LYS A 77 14.47 -7.04 13.69
CA LYS A 77 13.92 -8.37 14.03
C LYS A 77 13.72 -8.44 15.54
#